data_AF-A0A1H4J3T7-F1
#
_entry.id   AF-A0A1H4J3T7-F1
#
_cell.length_a   1.000
_cell.length_b   1.000
_cell.length_c   1.000
_cell.angle_alpha   90.00
_cell.angle_beta   90.00
_cell.angle_gamma   90.00
#
_symmetry.space_group_name_H-M   'P 1'
#
loop_
_entity.id
_entity.type
_entity.pdbx_description
1 polymer ?
#
loop_
_entity_poly.entity_id
_entity_poly.type
_entity_poly.pdbx_seq_one_letter_code
_entity_poly.pdbx_strand_id
1 'polypeptide(L)'
;MFHSEFMLLPFLGSLLLGGAFVFAGLRNLANASILTGALAARGVPLAKVMLFAGIALQCGAGALLAAGVFPVYAAAALIVFLVTATLIFHNFWDHEGADRVARINGVVSNVALAGGFLLIMANG
;
A
#
# COMPACT_ATOMS: atom_id res chain seq x y z
N MET A 1 -18.49 -30.71 0.11
CA MET A 1 -18.80 -29.47 -0.63
C MET A 1 -18.55 -28.19 0.18
N PHE A 2 -18.67 -28.19 1.51
CA PHE A 2 -18.49 -26.97 2.32
C PHE A 2 -17.05 -26.53 2.61
N HIS A 3 -16.03 -27.37 2.43
CA HIS A 3 -14.64 -27.02 2.79
C HIS A 3 -13.97 -26.07 1.78
N SER A 4 -14.37 -26.09 0.52
CA SER A 4 -13.78 -25.26 -0.55
C SER A 4 -14.24 -23.81 -0.52
N GLU A 5 -15.46 -23.54 -0.02
CA GLU A 5 -16.00 -22.18 0.07
C GLU A 5 -15.29 -21.36 1.17
N PHE A 6 -14.88 -22.01 2.26
CA PHE A 6 -14.09 -21.36 3.32
C PHE A 6 -12.67 -20.96 2.87
N MET A 7 -12.08 -21.63 1.89
CA MET A 7 -10.74 -21.29 1.37
C MET A 7 -10.80 -20.20 0.29
N LEU A 8 -11.93 -20.06 -0.41
CA LEU A 8 -12.08 -19.10 -1.49
C LEU A 8 -12.12 -17.65 -0.97
N LEU A 9 -12.79 -17.40 0.16
CA LEU A 9 -12.94 -16.05 0.70
C LEU A 9 -11.60 -15.40 1.14
N PRO A 10 -10.73 -16.07 1.94
CA PRO A 10 -9.42 -15.54 2.28
C PRO A 10 -8.51 -15.35 1.06
N PHE A 11 -8.59 -16.28 0.09
CA PHE A 11 -7.85 -16.17 -1.17
C PHE A 11 -8.31 -14.94 -1.97
N LEU A 12 -9.61 -14.75 -2.16
CA LEU A 12 -10.16 -13.58 -2.86
C LEU A 12 -9.80 -12.28 -2.14
N GLY A 13 -9.85 -12.25 -0.80
CA GLY A 13 -9.42 -11.09 -0.02
C GLY A 13 -7.94 -10.74 -0.27
N SER A 14 -7.07 -11.75 -0.26
CA SER A 14 -5.64 -11.58 -0.52
C SER A 14 -5.35 -11.16 -1.97
N LEU A 15 -6.07 -11.76 -2.93
CA LEU A 15 -6.01 -11.41 -4.35
C LEU A 15 -6.41 -9.95 -4.60
N LEU A 16 -7.52 -9.51 -4.01
CA LEU A 16 -8.03 -8.14 -4.16
C LEU A 16 -7.10 -7.12 -3.50
N LEU A 17 -6.69 -7.37 -2.25
CA LEU A 17 -5.79 -6.48 -1.51
C LEU A 17 -4.41 -6.42 -2.18
N GLY A 18 -3.80 -7.56 -2.47
CA GLY A 18 -2.50 -7.62 -3.13
C GLY A 18 -2.55 -7.03 -4.55
N GLY A 19 -3.56 -7.39 -5.33
CA GLY A 19 -3.77 -6.90 -6.69
C GLY A 19 -3.94 -5.38 -6.76
N ALA A 20 -4.66 -4.78 -5.80
CA ALA A 20 -4.79 -3.32 -5.70
C ALA A 20 -3.41 -2.63 -5.51
N PHE A 21 -2.50 -3.24 -4.75
CA PHE A 21 -1.15 -2.70 -4.53
C PHE A 21 -0.25 -2.87 -5.74
N VAL A 22 -0.36 -4.00 -6.47
CA VAL A 22 0.33 -4.17 -7.76
C VAL A 22 -0.13 -3.10 -8.76
N PHE A 23 -1.43 -2.92 -8.91
CA PHE A 23 -1.99 -1.89 -9.79
C PHE A 23 -1.53 -0.49 -9.38
N ALA A 24 -1.60 -0.16 -8.09
CA ALA A 24 -1.14 1.13 -7.57
C ALA A 24 0.36 1.34 -7.82
N GLY A 25 1.20 0.31 -7.65
CA GLY A 25 2.63 0.39 -7.92
C GLY A 25 2.96 0.59 -9.41
N LEU A 26 2.25 -0.09 -10.32
CA LEU A 26 2.37 0.15 -11.77
C LEU A 26 1.95 1.57 -12.16
N ARG A 27 0.87 2.08 -11.56
CA ARG A 27 0.44 3.48 -11.72
C ARG A 27 1.49 4.45 -11.18
N ASN A 28 2.11 4.16 -10.04
CA ASN A 28 3.19 4.96 -9.47
C ASN A 28 4.43 4.97 -10.37
N LEU A 29 4.76 3.83 -11.00
CA LEU A 29 5.84 3.73 -11.97
C LEU A 29 5.59 4.63 -13.19
N ALA A 30 4.37 4.62 -13.73
CA ALA A 30 3.98 5.53 -14.82
C ALA A 30 4.06 7.01 -14.43
N ASN A 31 3.89 7.33 -13.14
CA ASN A 31 3.95 8.69 -12.60
C ASN A 31 5.29 9.01 -11.89
N ALA A 32 6.36 8.23 -12.15
CA ALA A 32 7.57 8.27 -11.35
C ALA A 32 8.26 9.65 -11.33
N SER A 33 8.20 10.40 -12.43
CA SER A 33 8.76 11.76 -12.49
C SER A 33 8.08 12.71 -11.50
N ILE A 34 6.73 12.72 -11.50
CA ILE A 34 5.92 13.56 -10.61
C ILE A 34 6.16 13.16 -9.15
N LEU A 35 6.14 11.86 -8.86
CA LEU A 35 6.33 11.36 -7.49
C LEU A 35 7.75 11.61 -6.98
N THR A 36 8.76 11.53 -7.84
CA THR A 36 10.15 11.87 -7.45
C THR A 36 10.26 13.34 -7.05
N GLY A 37 9.63 14.24 -7.82
CA GLY A 37 9.56 15.66 -7.49
C GLY A 37 8.83 15.92 -6.16
N ALA A 38 7.71 15.24 -5.94
CA ALA A 38 6.97 15.33 -4.68
C ALA A 38 7.80 14.84 -3.47
N LEU A 39 8.51 13.71 -3.60
CA LEU A 39 9.41 13.22 -2.55
C LEU A 39 10.55 14.20 -2.24
N ALA A 40 11.18 14.77 -3.28
CA ALA A 40 12.24 15.76 -3.12
C ALA A 40 11.73 17.03 -2.42
N ALA A 41 10.53 17.49 -2.77
CA ALA A 41 9.88 18.63 -2.11
C ALA A 41 9.56 18.35 -0.62
N ARG A 42 9.46 17.09 -0.22
CA ARG A 42 9.34 16.67 1.19
C ARG A 42 10.66 16.43 1.89
N GLY A 43 11.79 16.76 1.25
CA GLY A 43 13.12 16.58 1.84
C GLY A 43 13.57 15.12 1.96
N VAL A 44 12.91 14.19 1.24
CA VAL A 44 13.31 12.78 1.26
C VAL A 44 14.69 12.64 0.58
N PRO A 45 15.72 12.17 1.29
CA PRO A 45 17.04 11.98 0.70
C PRO A 45 16.97 10.89 -0.38
N LEU A 46 17.77 11.07 -1.45
CA LEU A 46 17.80 10.12 -2.57
C LEU A 46 16.40 9.81 -3.13
N ALA A 47 15.54 10.84 -3.27
CA ALA A 47 14.12 10.73 -3.62
C ALA A 47 13.82 9.71 -4.75
N LYS A 48 14.61 9.72 -5.83
CA LYS A 48 14.45 8.77 -6.94
C LYS A 48 14.66 7.31 -6.49
N VAL A 49 15.73 7.05 -5.73
CA VAL A 49 16.05 5.70 -5.23
C VAL A 49 14.96 5.25 -4.25
N MET A 50 14.56 6.12 -3.33
CA MET A 50 13.47 5.82 -2.37
C MET A 50 12.14 5.55 -3.07
N LEU A 51 11.83 6.27 -4.16
CA LEU A 51 10.63 6.00 -4.95
C LEU A 51 10.66 4.61 -5.56
N PHE A 52 11.72 4.25 -6.27
CA PHE A 52 11.81 2.95 -6.93
C PHE A 52 11.87 1.80 -5.92
N ALA A 53 12.53 1.98 -4.78
CA ALA A 53 12.50 1.02 -3.69
C ALA A 53 11.07 0.84 -3.14
N GLY A 54 10.34 1.94 -2.92
CA GLY A 54 8.94 1.92 -2.50
C GLY A 54 8.04 1.20 -3.51
N ILE A 55 8.17 1.50 -4.81
CA ILE A 55 7.40 0.83 -5.88
C ILE A 55 7.74 -0.66 -5.94
N ALA A 56 9.02 -1.03 -5.86
CA ALA A 56 9.45 -2.43 -5.90
C ALA A 56 8.87 -3.22 -4.71
N LEU A 57 8.92 -2.65 -3.50
CA LEU A 57 8.31 -3.24 -2.31
C LEU A 57 6.79 -3.34 -2.46
N GLN A 58 6.13 -2.27 -2.92
CA GLN A 58 4.68 -2.21 -3.13
C GLN A 58 4.19 -3.29 -4.11
N CYS A 59 4.83 -3.39 -5.28
CA CYS A 59 4.49 -4.38 -6.30
C CYS A 59 4.86 -5.79 -5.85
N GLY A 60 6.06 -5.98 -5.30
CA GLY A 60 6.55 -7.29 -4.89
C GLY A 60 5.72 -7.89 -3.77
N ALA A 61 5.49 -7.13 -2.70
CA ALA A 61 4.65 -7.59 -1.59
C ALA A 61 3.17 -7.71 -2.00
N GLY A 62 2.67 -6.81 -2.86
CA GLY A 62 1.34 -6.93 -3.45
C GLY A 62 1.17 -8.23 -4.25
N ALA A 63 2.14 -8.59 -5.08
CA ALA A 63 2.10 -9.81 -5.89
C ALA A 63 2.21 -11.07 -5.03
N LEU A 64 3.10 -11.09 -4.02
CA LEU A 64 3.22 -12.18 -3.06
C LEU A 64 1.91 -12.41 -2.31
N LEU A 65 1.30 -11.32 -1.80
CA LEU A 65 0.02 -11.39 -1.12
C LEU A 65 -1.09 -11.91 -2.05
N ALA A 66 -1.16 -11.39 -3.27
CA ALA A 66 -2.17 -11.80 -4.25
C ALA A 66 -2.04 -13.28 -4.64
N ALA A 67 -0.82 -13.80 -4.71
CA ALA A 67 -0.54 -15.21 -4.98
C ALA A 67 -0.70 -16.12 -3.75
N GLY A 68 -0.93 -15.57 -2.56
CA GLY A 68 -0.98 -16.32 -1.31
C GLY A 68 0.38 -16.87 -0.86
N VAL A 69 1.49 -16.30 -1.35
CA VAL A 69 2.86 -16.74 -1.03
C VAL A 69 3.39 -15.87 0.11
N PHE A 70 3.75 -16.49 1.23
CA PHE A 70 4.23 -15.79 2.44
C PHE A 70 3.33 -14.60 2.86
N PRO A 71 2.00 -14.82 3.02
CA PRO A 71 1.02 -13.74 3.17
C PRO A 71 1.28 -12.85 4.39
N VAL A 72 1.74 -13.43 5.51
CA VAL A 72 2.09 -12.68 6.74
C VAL A 72 3.21 -11.66 6.47
N TYR A 73 4.29 -12.08 5.80
CA TYR A 73 5.42 -11.21 5.51
C TYR A 73 5.09 -10.16 4.45
N ALA A 74 4.32 -10.54 3.43
CA ALA A 74 3.83 -9.62 2.41
C ALA A 74 2.92 -8.54 3.03
N ALA A 75 1.98 -8.93 3.87
CA ALA A 75 1.10 -8.01 4.60
C ALA A 75 1.89 -7.05 5.51
N ALA A 76 2.86 -7.55 6.28
CA ALA A 76 3.72 -6.72 7.12
C ALA A 76 4.51 -5.68 6.31
N ALA A 77 5.08 -6.08 5.17
CA ALA A 77 5.78 -5.16 4.28
C ALA A 77 4.84 -4.07 3.73
N LEU A 78 3.61 -4.42 3.35
CA LEU A 78 2.62 -3.47 2.86
C LEU A 78 2.14 -2.51 3.96
N ILE A 79 2.07 -2.95 5.23
CA ILE A 79 1.81 -2.05 6.36
C ILE A 79 2.94 -1.01 6.50
N VAL A 80 4.21 -1.44 6.45
CA VAL A 80 5.35 -0.51 6.50
C VAL A 80 5.31 0.49 5.35
N PHE A 81 4.96 0.02 4.14
CA PHE A 81 4.75 0.89 2.99
C PHE A 81 3.63 1.91 3.24
N LEU A 82 2.48 1.46 3.73
CA LEU A 82 1.33 2.33 4.02
C LEU A 82 1.68 3.42 5.03
N VAL A 83 2.32 3.06 6.14
CA VAL A 83 2.74 4.03 7.17
C VAL A 83 3.67 5.07 6.55
N THR A 84 4.70 4.63 5.84
CA THR A 84 5.69 5.51 5.21
C THR A 84 5.04 6.44 4.18
N ALA A 85 4.21 5.89 3.28
CA ALA A 85 3.51 6.66 2.26
C ALA A 85 2.51 7.65 2.87
N THR A 86 1.84 7.28 3.97
CA THR A 86 0.90 8.15 4.69
C THR A 86 1.60 9.37 5.26
N LEU A 87 2.72 9.18 5.95
CA LEU A 87 3.48 10.28 6.54
C LEU A 87 4.00 11.26 5.47
N ILE A 88 4.37 10.75 4.30
CA ILE A 88 4.90 11.55 3.20
C ILE A 88 3.79 12.26 2.41
N PHE A 89 2.77 11.54 1.98
CA PHE A 89 1.78 12.04 1.02
C PHE A 89 0.45 12.48 1.64
N HIS A 90 0.17 12.10 2.89
CA HIS A 90 -1.10 12.39 3.57
C HIS A 90 -0.92 13.14 4.89
N ASN A 91 0.11 13.99 4.99
CA ASN A 91 0.30 14.95 6.09
C ASN A 91 -0.78 16.06 6.07
N PHE A 92 -1.99 15.71 6.47
CA PHE A 92 -3.14 16.61 6.49
C PHE A 92 -2.96 17.79 7.48
N TRP A 93 -2.01 17.72 8.40
CA TRP A 93 -1.73 18.77 9.38
C TRP A 93 -1.11 20.04 8.76
N ASP A 94 -0.52 19.95 7.57
CA ASP A 94 0.10 21.08 6.86
C ASP A 94 -0.75 21.62 5.70
N HIS A 95 -2.05 21.27 5.65
CA HIS A 95 -2.92 21.61 4.53
C HIS A 95 -4.28 22.11 5.02
N GLU A 96 -4.98 22.87 4.17
CA GLU A 96 -6.31 23.44 4.45
C GLU A 96 -7.32 23.15 3.34
N GLY A 97 -8.59 23.44 3.59
CA GLY A 97 -9.67 23.32 2.61
C GLY A 97 -9.82 21.91 2.02
N ALA A 98 -10.11 21.85 0.72
CA ALA A 98 -10.35 20.60 0.00
C ALA A 98 -9.13 19.65 -0.01
N ASP A 99 -7.91 20.19 -0.05
CA ASP A 99 -6.69 19.35 -0.05
C ASP A 99 -6.49 18.65 1.29
N ARG A 100 -6.79 19.33 2.41
CA ARG A 100 -6.79 18.70 3.73
C ARG A 100 -7.75 17.51 3.80
N VAL A 101 -8.96 17.69 3.28
CA VAL A 101 -9.98 16.63 3.25
C VAL A 101 -9.51 15.43 2.42
N ALA A 102 -8.94 15.69 1.24
CA ALA A 102 -8.38 14.62 0.39
C ALA A 102 -7.28 13.82 1.10
N ARG A 103 -6.42 14.49 1.88
CA ARG A 103 -5.36 13.82 2.66
C ARG A 103 -5.92 13.02 3.83
N ILE A 104 -6.90 13.55 4.57
CA ILE A 104 -7.59 12.80 5.64
C ILE A 104 -8.20 11.52 5.06
N ASN A 105 -8.87 11.60 3.92
CA ASN A 105 -9.43 10.43 3.25
C ASN A 105 -8.33 9.40 2.91
N GLY A 106 -7.17 9.86 2.42
CA GLY A 106 -6.01 9.00 2.20
C GLY A 106 -5.50 8.30 3.46
N VAL A 107 -5.40 9.01 4.59
CA VAL A 107 -5.04 8.41 5.89
C VAL A 107 -6.05 7.33 6.28
N VAL A 108 -7.35 7.63 6.22
CA VAL A 108 -8.41 6.71 6.61
C VAL A 108 -8.42 5.47 5.71
N SER A 109 -8.25 5.63 4.40
CA SER A 109 -8.12 4.51 3.47
C SER A 109 -6.92 3.63 3.82
N ASN A 110 -5.76 4.22 4.11
CA ASN A 110 -4.57 3.47 4.48
C ASN A 110 -4.72 2.74 5.83
N VAL A 111 -5.41 3.34 6.81
CA VAL A 111 -5.76 2.66 8.07
C VAL A 111 -6.66 1.46 7.83
N ALA A 112 -7.69 1.60 6.98
CA ALA A 112 -8.58 0.49 6.63
C ALA A 112 -7.84 -0.66 5.92
N LEU A 113 -6.94 -0.33 4.97
CA LEU A 113 -6.10 -1.32 4.29
C LEU A 113 -5.15 -2.03 5.26
N ALA A 114 -4.52 -1.28 6.18
CA ALA A 114 -3.68 -1.85 7.23
C ALA A 114 -4.47 -2.81 8.13
N GLY A 115 -5.72 -2.47 8.47
CA GLY A 115 -6.63 -3.38 9.17
C GLY A 115 -6.87 -4.69 8.41
N GLY A 116 -7.10 -4.62 7.10
CA GLY A 116 -7.21 -5.81 6.24
C GLY A 116 -5.94 -6.68 6.27
N PHE A 117 -4.77 -6.06 6.21
CA PHE A 117 -3.49 -6.77 6.32
C PHE A 117 -3.27 -7.42 7.69
N LEU A 118 -3.63 -6.75 8.79
CA LEU A 118 -3.57 -7.34 10.12
C LEU A 118 -4.49 -8.56 10.25
N LEU A 119 -5.69 -8.51 9.65
CA LEU A 119 -6.58 -9.66 9.60
C LEU A 119 -6.00 -10.82 8.78
N ILE A 120 -5.31 -10.54 7.66
CA ILE A 120 -4.58 -11.59 6.93
C ILE A 120 -3.48 -12.19 7.80
N MET A 121 -2.70 -11.35 8.49
CA MET A 121 -1.63 -11.82 9.38
C MET A 121 -2.15 -12.68 10.52
N ALA A 122 -3.35 -12.40 11.04
CA ALA A 122 -3.97 -13.19 12.09
C ALA A 122 -4.48 -14.57 11.63
N ASN A 123 -4.67 -14.77 10.31
CA ASN A 123 -5.25 -15.97 9.73
C ASN A 123 -4.29 -16.73 8.78
N GLY A 124 -3.05 -16.26 8.65
CA GLY A 124 -2.06 -16.73 7.67
C GLY A 124 -0.83 -17.39 8.27
#